data_AF-A0A383C9S5-F1
#
_entry.id   AF-A0A383C9S5-F1
#
_cell.length_a   1.000
_cell.length_b   1.000
_cell.length_c   1.000
_cell.angle_alpha   90.00
_cell.angle_beta   90.00
_cell.angle_gamma   90.00
#
_symmetry.space_group_name_H-M   'P 1'
#
loop_
_entity.id
_entity.type
_entity.pdbx_description
1 polymer ?
#
loop_
_entity_poly.entity_id
_entity_poly.type
_entity_poly.pdbx_seq_one_letter_code
_entity_poly.pdbx_strand_id
1 'polypeptide(L)'
;MSDEDQEHKEDLNEEESSELVEVDEEEEVDELEVDESDEVDELDEVAEEKVPEKGAYLVIGQGEFSTVMSNRGADDPGDNTLSAPQGICKFGEMLFISDAGNHRVLVWDRFPEENGEPSNVVLGQEDYADCLENRGLSTTLDEMTSGLGDENLDGFTI
;
A
#
# COMPACT_ATOMS: atom_id res chain seq x y z
N MET A 1 109.79 -50.58 -4.13
CA MET A 1 110.65 -51.64 -3.58
C MET A 1 110.93 -51.18 -2.18
N SER A 2 110.37 -51.76 -1.14
CA SER A 2 109.98 -53.15 -0.89
C SER A 2 109.02 -53.14 0.30
N ASP A 3 108.29 -54.24 0.42
CA ASP A 3 107.28 -54.53 1.43
C ASP A 3 107.69 -54.13 2.85
N GLU A 4 106.75 -53.55 3.60
CA GLU A 4 106.89 -53.34 5.04
C GLU A 4 105.85 -54.17 5.80
N ASP A 5 106.41 -54.85 6.77
CA ASP A 5 105.87 -55.89 7.61
C ASP A 5 104.91 -55.38 8.70
N GLN A 6 104.14 -56.35 9.19
CA GLN A 6 103.89 -56.60 10.61
C GLN A 6 102.92 -55.71 11.43
N GLU A 7 101.85 -56.41 11.84
CA GLU A 7 101.51 -56.70 13.24
C GLU A 7 100.84 -55.63 14.12
N HIS A 8 99.72 -56.08 14.68
CA HIS A 8 99.36 -55.98 16.09
C HIS A 8 98.55 -54.76 16.60
N LYS A 9 97.29 -55.11 16.93
CA LYS A 9 96.70 -55.13 18.29
C LYS A 9 95.98 -53.88 18.81
N GLU A 10 95.12 -54.22 19.77
CA GLU A 10 94.43 -53.41 20.78
C GLU A 10 93.05 -52.90 20.36
N ASP A 11 91.93 -53.42 20.86
CA ASP A 11 91.46 -53.76 22.23
C ASP A 11 90.46 -52.69 22.75
N LEU A 12 89.35 -53.22 23.28
CA LEU A 12 88.40 -52.66 24.26
C LEU A 12 87.23 -51.81 23.70
N ASN A 13 85.99 -52.36 23.74
CA ASN A 13 85.01 -52.34 24.86
C ASN A 13 84.48 -50.91 25.12
N GLU A 14 83.17 -50.63 25.28
CA GLU A 14 81.99 -51.45 25.58
C GLU A 14 80.76 -50.52 25.55
N GLU A 15 79.55 -51.10 25.38
CA GLU A 15 78.21 -50.58 25.78
C GLU A 15 77.66 -49.31 25.08
N GLU A 16 76.36 -49.09 24.80
CA GLU A 16 75.08 -49.83 24.71
C GLU A 16 74.09 -48.70 24.34
N SER A 17 73.09 -48.96 23.48
CA SER A 17 71.72 -48.42 23.63
C SER A 17 70.88 -48.85 22.43
N SER A 18 69.90 -49.69 22.69
CA SER A 18 68.93 -50.26 21.75
C SER A 18 67.57 -49.58 21.91
N GLU A 19 66.87 -49.32 20.80
CA GLU A 19 65.40 -49.36 20.76
C GLU A 19 64.91 -49.58 19.31
N LEU A 20 64.18 -50.67 19.10
CA LEU A 20 63.53 -51.11 17.86
C LEU A 20 62.02 -51.10 18.08
N VAL A 21 61.25 -50.55 17.13
CA VAL A 21 59.84 -50.92 16.92
C VAL A 21 59.58 -50.92 15.41
N GLU A 22 59.30 -52.09 14.87
CA GLU A 22 58.74 -52.29 13.53
C GLU A 22 57.20 -52.41 13.62
N VAL A 23 56.47 -51.91 12.62
CA VAL A 23 55.05 -52.21 12.41
C VAL A 23 54.81 -52.48 10.92
N ASP A 24 54.21 -53.65 10.69
CA ASP A 24 53.85 -54.32 9.43
C ASP A 24 52.82 -53.60 8.55
N GLU A 25 53.00 -53.86 7.24
CA GLU A 25 52.08 -54.15 6.12
C GLU A 25 50.55 -53.92 6.25
N GLU A 26 49.92 -53.27 5.27
CA GLU A 26 49.16 -53.92 4.17
C GLU A 26 48.37 -52.90 3.30
N GLU A 27 48.10 -53.32 2.07
CA GLU A 27 47.69 -52.55 0.88
C GLU A 27 46.16 -52.53 0.58
N GLU A 28 45.78 -51.54 -0.27
CA GLU A 28 44.70 -51.55 -1.31
C GLU A 28 43.20 -51.59 -0.93
N VAL A 29 42.45 -50.54 -1.31
CA VAL A 29 41.52 -50.52 -2.47
C VAL A 29 40.99 -49.09 -2.76
N ASP A 30 41.07 -48.68 -4.03
CA ASP A 30 40.54 -47.42 -4.60
C ASP A 30 38.99 -47.39 -4.56
N GLU A 31 38.41 -46.48 -3.76
CA GLU A 31 36.99 -46.13 -3.86
C GLU A 31 36.83 -45.00 -4.88
N LEU A 32 36.36 -45.34 -6.09
CA LEU A 32 35.86 -44.38 -7.07
C LEU A 32 34.56 -43.74 -6.57
N GLU A 33 34.65 -42.55 -5.97
CA GLU A 33 33.47 -41.71 -5.74
C GLU A 33 33.01 -41.09 -7.07
N VAL A 34 31.84 -41.53 -7.54
CA VAL A 34 31.15 -40.89 -8.66
C VAL A 34 30.51 -39.62 -8.09
N ASP A 35 31.09 -38.46 -8.38
CA ASP A 35 30.50 -37.17 -8.04
C ASP A 35 29.25 -36.97 -8.90
N GLU A 36 28.09 -37.38 -8.38
CA GLU A 36 26.78 -36.99 -8.92
C GLU A 36 26.47 -35.55 -8.49
N SER A 37 27.35 -34.62 -8.88
CA SER A 37 26.96 -33.23 -9.04
C SER A 37 26.06 -33.16 -10.27
N ASP A 38 24.82 -33.61 -10.07
CA ASP A 38 23.67 -33.33 -10.92
C ASP A 38 23.70 -31.84 -11.25
N GLU A 39 24.00 -31.51 -12.51
CA GLU A 39 23.80 -30.17 -13.04
C GLU A 39 22.30 -29.90 -13.02
N VAL A 40 21.82 -29.38 -11.89
CA VAL A 40 20.57 -28.66 -11.83
C VAL A 40 20.79 -27.38 -12.63
N ASP A 41 20.32 -27.38 -13.88
CA ASP A 41 20.10 -26.15 -14.64
C ASP A 41 19.32 -25.20 -13.72
N GLU A 42 19.99 -24.18 -13.18
CA GLU A 42 19.37 -23.11 -12.43
C GLU A 42 18.45 -22.38 -13.41
N LEU A 43 17.18 -22.80 -13.45
CA LEU A 43 16.13 -22.00 -14.06
C LEU A 43 16.10 -20.71 -13.24
N ASP A 44 16.69 -19.65 -13.79
CA ASP A 44 16.61 -18.29 -13.25
C ASP A 44 15.17 -18.04 -12.81
N GLU A 45 14.97 -18.08 -11.50
CA GLU A 45 13.68 -17.84 -10.88
C GLU A 45 13.39 -16.37 -11.16
N VAL A 46 12.59 -16.10 -12.20
CA VAL A 46 12.21 -14.74 -12.57
C VAL A 46 11.46 -14.18 -11.38
N ALA A 47 12.16 -13.44 -10.52
CA ALA A 47 11.59 -12.82 -9.34
C ALA A 47 10.40 -11.97 -9.81
N GLU A 48 9.19 -12.45 -9.55
CA GLU A 48 7.98 -11.70 -9.82
C GLU A 48 8.11 -10.38 -9.07
N GLU A 49 8.32 -9.29 -9.81
CA GLU A 49 8.35 -7.95 -9.23
C GLU A 49 6.96 -7.68 -8.68
N LYS A 50 6.79 -7.90 -7.37
CA LYS A 50 5.54 -7.71 -6.67
C LYS A 50 5.19 -6.23 -6.71
N VAL A 51 4.36 -5.85 -7.69
CA VAL A 51 3.86 -4.48 -7.83
C VAL A 51 3.22 -4.08 -6.50
N PRO A 52 3.68 -3.01 -5.84
CA PRO A 52 3.13 -2.62 -4.55
C PRO A 52 1.65 -2.26 -4.72
N GLU A 53 0.81 -2.81 -3.85
CA GLU A 53 -0.62 -2.50 -3.85
C GLU A 53 -0.79 -1.01 -3.54
N LYS A 54 -1.27 -0.24 -4.53
CA LYS A 54 -1.59 1.17 -4.34
C LYS A 54 -2.94 1.26 -3.63
N GLY A 55 -2.90 1.49 -2.32
CA GLY A 55 -4.08 1.79 -1.53
C GLY A 55 -4.78 3.08 -1.96
N ALA A 56 -5.95 3.33 -1.39
CA ALA A 56 -6.61 4.62 -1.56
C ALA A 56 -5.69 5.75 -1.08
N TYR A 57 -5.53 6.79 -1.89
CA TYR A 57 -4.61 7.90 -1.61
C TYR A 57 -5.33 9.20 -1.28
N LEU A 58 -6.64 9.24 -1.51
CA LEU A 58 -7.49 10.42 -1.33
C LEU A 58 -8.85 9.96 -0.81
N VAL A 59 -9.40 10.71 0.15
CA VAL A 59 -10.78 10.56 0.62
C VAL A 59 -11.51 11.87 0.47
N ILE A 60 -12.68 11.81 -0.17
CA ILE A 60 -13.57 12.96 -0.36
C ILE A 60 -14.75 12.81 0.61
N GLY A 61 -15.15 13.91 1.25
CA GLY A 61 -16.23 13.90 2.24
C GLY A 61 -15.79 13.53 3.67
N GLN A 62 -14.59 12.99 3.85
CA GLN A 62 -13.98 12.70 5.15
C GLN A 62 -12.61 13.37 5.24
N GLY A 63 -12.15 13.69 6.45
CA GLY A 63 -10.82 14.29 6.65
C GLY A 63 -9.68 13.27 6.64
N GLU A 64 -10.00 12.00 6.83
CA GLU A 64 -9.03 10.92 7.02
C GLU A 64 -9.66 9.56 6.67
N PHE A 65 -8.83 8.52 6.54
CA PHE A 65 -9.27 7.16 6.18
C PHE A 65 -9.99 6.42 7.32
N SER A 66 -9.91 6.90 8.56
CA SER A 66 -10.49 6.26 9.75
C SER A 66 -11.90 6.75 10.12
N THR A 67 -12.31 7.92 9.62
CA THR A 67 -13.64 8.45 9.94
C THR A 67 -14.71 7.77 9.09
N VAL A 68 -15.76 7.27 9.74
CA VAL A 68 -16.84 6.50 9.10
C VAL A 68 -18.24 7.11 9.29
N MET A 69 -18.34 8.21 10.04
CA MET A 69 -19.62 8.83 10.35
C MET A 69 -20.08 9.73 9.19
N SER A 70 -21.38 9.70 8.88
CA SER A 70 -22.01 10.70 8.03
C SER A 70 -21.70 12.10 8.54
N ASN A 71 -21.43 13.02 7.62
CA ASN A 71 -21.06 14.39 7.94
C ASN A 71 -19.92 14.52 8.97
N ARG A 72 -19.05 13.51 9.06
CA ARG A 72 -17.99 13.39 10.07
C ARG A 72 -18.51 13.42 11.53
N GLY A 73 -19.80 13.12 11.71
CA GLY A 73 -20.49 13.13 13.01
C GLY A 73 -20.99 14.51 13.45
N ALA A 74 -20.96 15.52 12.59
CA ALA A 74 -21.56 16.82 12.87
C ALA A 74 -23.09 16.79 12.73
N ASP A 75 -23.78 17.68 13.45
CA ASP A 75 -25.24 17.85 13.37
C ASP A 75 -25.65 18.36 11.98
N ASP A 76 -24.94 19.38 11.49
CA ASP A 76 -25.14 19.96 10.16
C ASP A 76 -24.01 19.54 9.21
N PRO A 77 -24.29 19.30 7.91
CA PRO A 77 -23.25 19.10 6.92
C PRO A 77 -22.38 20.34 6.69
N GLY A 78 -21.18 20.11 6.18
CA GLY A 78 -20.28 21.15 5.68
C GLY A 78 -20.00 21.00 4.18
N ASP A 79 -19.27 21.95 3.62
CA ASP A 79 -18.82 21.94 2.21
C ASP A 79 -17.85 20.80 1.87
N ASN A 80 -17.28 20.15 2.88
CA ASN A 80 -16.34 19.05 2.74
C ASN A 80 -16.83 17.74 3.37
N THR A 81 -18.12 17.63 3.67
CA THR A 81 -18.68 16.43 4.28
C THR A 81 -19.74 15.78 3.39
N LEU A 82 -19.95 14.47 3.56
CA LEU A 82 -20.94 13.71 2.81
C LEU A 82 -21.78 12.83 3.74
N SER A 83 -23.02 12.56 3.35
CA SER A 83 -23.96 11.64 3.99
C SER A 83 -24.62 10.77 2.92
N ALA A 84 -24.29 9.46 2.95
CA ALA A 84 -24.81 8.46 2.00
C ALA A 84 -24.72 8.87 0.51
N PRO A 85 -23.55 9.30 -0.01
CA PRO A 85 -23.41 9.66 -1.41
C PRO A 85 -23.72 8.47 -2.32
N GLN A 86 -24.46 8.71 -3.42
CA GLN A 86 -24.97 7.65 -4.30
C GLN A 86 -24.31 7.64 -5.69
N GLY A 87 -23.59 8.70 -6.04
CA GLY A 87 -23.12 8.90 -7.41
C GLY A 87 -21.99 9.90 -7.47
N ILE A 88 -21.10 9.68 -8.43
CA ILE A 88 -19.93 10.50 -8.71
C ILE A 88 -19.79 10.63 -10.22
N CYS A 89 -19.48 11.84 -10.70
CA CYS A 89 -19.26 12.13 -12.10
C CYS A 89 -18.13 13.13 -12.26
N LYS A 90 -17.25 12.91 -13.23
CA LYS A 90 -16.20 13.85 -13.61
C LYS A 90 -16.50 14.44 -14.98
N PHE A 91 -16.39 15.75 -15.12
CA PHE A 91 -16.50 16.44 -16.41
C PHE A 91 -15.39 17.47 -16.55
N GLY A 92 -14.43 17.21 -17.44
CA GLY A 92 -13.21 18.00 -17.53
C GLY A 92 -12.40 17.89 -16.24
N GLU A 93 -12.09 19.03 -15.61
CA GLU A 93 -11.44 19.09 -14.29
C GLU A 93 -12.44 19.02 -13.13
N MET A 94 -13.72 19.25 -13.41
CA MET A 94 -14.74 19.32 -12.36
C MET A 94 -15.16 17.94 -11.86
N LEU A 95 -15.50 17.87 -10.57
CA LEU A 95 -16.05 16.69 -9.92
C LEU A 95 -17.43 17.00 -9.35
N PHE A 96 -18.38 16.12 -9.60
CA PHE A 96 -19.75 16.20 -9.10
C PHE A 96 -20.03 14.98 -8.23
N ILE A 97 -20.55 15.19 -7.03
CA ILE A 97 -20.96 14.11 -6.13
C ILE A 97 -22.42 14.35 -5.72
N SER A 98 -23.27 13.36 -5.97
CA SER A 98 -24.64 13.37 -5.46
C SER A 98 -24.67 12.86 -4.03
N ASP A 99 -24.96 13.76 -3.10
CA ASP A 99 -24.91 13.56 -1.66
C ASP A 99 -26.34 13.38 -1.13
N ALA A 100 -26.88 12.18 -1.36
CA ALA A 100 -28.32 11.93 -1.23
C ALA A 100 -28.86 12.11 0.18
N GLY A 101 -28.08 11.77 1.21
CA GLY A 101 -28.48 11.94 2.61
C GLY A 101 -28.56 13.40 3.05
N ASN A 102 -27.97 14.32 2.30
CA ASN A 102 -28.08 15.78 2.53
C ASN A 102 -28.90 16.46 1.43
N HIS A 103 -29.56 15.69 0.55
CA HIS A 103 -30.43 16.19 -0.53
C HIS A 103 -29.76 17.26 -1.40
N ARG A 104 -28.47 17.06 -1.73
CA ARG A 104 -27.67 18.03 -2.48
C ARG A 104 -26.75 17.37 -3.51
N VAL A 105 -26.20 18.19 -4.39
CA VAL A 105 -25.05 17.83 -5.23
C VAL A 105 -23.92 18.80 -4.93
N LEU A 106 -22.75 18.26 -4.57
CA LEU A 106 -21.54 19.05 -4.38
C LEU A 106 -20.71 19.05 -5.65
N VAL A 107 -20.12 20.21 -5.96
CA VAL A 107 -19.27 20.41 -7.13
C VAL A 107 -17.92 20.97 -6.70
N TRP A 108 -16.87 20.34 -7.19
CA TRP A 108 -15.53 20.89 -7.16
C TRP A 108 -15.17 21.35 -8.57
N ASP A 109 -14.68 22.57 -8.72
CA ASP A 109 -14.27 23.15 -10.00
C ASP A 109 -13.05 22.44 -10.58
N ARG A 110 -12.24 21.85 -9.70
CA ARG A 110 -11.07 21.01 -10.01
C ARG A 110 -11.13 19.72 -9.21
N PHE A 111 -10.40 18.70 -9.66
CA PHE A 111 -10.33 17.44 -8.92
C PHE A 111 -9.58 17.67 -7.60
N PRO A 112 -10.11 17.23 -6.44
CA PRO A 112 -9.47 17.46 -5.15
C PRO A 112 -8.05 16.89 -5.08
N GLU A 113 -7.15 17.63 -4.43
CA GLU A 113 -5.74 17.28 -4.25
C GLU A 113 -5.43 16.82 -2.81
N GLU A 114 -6.31 17.14 -1.85
CA GLU A 114 -6.16 16.73 -0.44
C GLU A 114 -7.43 16.12 0.16
N ASN A 115 -7.24 15.33 1.22
CA ASN A 115 -8.35 14.67 1.91
C ASN A 115 -9.33 15.70 2.45
N GLY A 116 -10.61 15.51 2.13
CA GLY A 116 -11.65 16.37 2.67
C GLY A 116 -11.54 17.82 2.20
N GLU A 117 -11.00 18.05 1.00
CA GLU A 117 -11.02 19.38 0.36
C GLU A 117 -12.46 19.89 0.21
N PRO A 118 -12.73 21.16 0.58
CA PRO A 118 -14.05 21.79 0.40
C PRO A 118 -14.51 21.84 -1.04
N SER A 119 -15.81 21.60 -1.24
CA SER A 119 -16.46 21.85 -2.53
C SER A 119 -16.63 23.34 -2.79
N ASN A 120 -16.73 23.70 -4.07
CA ASN A 120 -16.86 25.10 -4.51
C ASN A 120 -18.32 25.52 -4.63
N VAL A 121 -19.21 24.57 -4.98
CA VAL A 121 -20.63 24.85 -5.20
C VAL A 121 -21.49 23.75 -4.60
N VAL A 122 -22.60 24.16 -3.99
CA VAL A 122 -23.73 23.30 -3.61
C VAL A 122 -24.92 23.57 -4.52
N LEU A 123 -25.51 22.51 -5.05
CA LEU A 123 -26.74 22.54 -5.82
C LEU A 123 -27.84 21.79 -5.06
N GLY A 124 -29.06 22.31 -5.14
CA GLY A 124 -30.24 21.72 -4.50
C GLY A 124 -30.59 22.31 -3.15
N GLN A 125 -29.62 22.90 -2.44
CA GLN A 125 -29.78 23.58 -1.14
C GLN A 125 -29.46 25.08 -1.25
N GLU A 126 -29.80 25.87 -0.22
CA GLU A 126 -29.46 27.29 -0.15
C GLU A 126 -28.00 27.49 0.27
N ASP A 127 -27.53 26.73 1.26
CA ASP A 127 -26.13 26.69 1.66
C ASP A 127 -25.60 25.26 1.92
N TYR A 128 -24.43 25.16 2.55
CA TYR A 128 -23.78 23.88 2.85
C TYR A 128 -24.27 23.20 4.13
N ALA A 129 -24.93 23.94 5.02
CA ALA A 129 -25.49 23.42 6.28
C ALA A 129 -26.92 22.91 6.09
N ASP A 130 -27.65 23.43 5.11
CA ASP A 130 -28.98 22.94 4.80
C ASP A 130 -28.97 21.51 4.26
N CYS A 131 -29.82 20.67 4.84
CA CYS A 131 -29.90 19.25 4.50
C CYS A 131 -31.35 18.73 4.49
N LEU A 132 -32.35 19.60 4.48
CA LEU A 132 -33.74 19.18 4.45
C LEU A 132 -34.20 18.88 3.02
N GLU A 133 -35.08 17.89 2.89
CA GLU A 133 -35.79 17.60 1.65
C GLU A 133 -36.48 18.87 1.11
N ASN A 134 -36.40 19.08 -0.21
CA ASN A 134 -37.02 20.23 -0.87
C ASN A 134 -36.64 21.59 -0.25
N ARG A 135 -35.42 21.72 0.29
CA ARG A 135 -34.94 22.91 1.03
C ARG A 135 -35.79 23.26 2.26
N GLY A 136 -36.50 22.29 2.83
CA GLY A 136 -37.43 22.53 3.92
C GLY A 136 -38.71 23.29 3.51
N LEU A 137 -38.96 23.49 2.21
CA LEU A 137 -40.16 24.15 1.72
C LEU A 137 -41.36 23.20 1.76
N SER A 138 -42.50 23.73 2.22
CA SER A 138 -43.76 22.99 2.23
C SER A 138 -44.49 23.20 0.91
N THR A 139 -44.87 22.11 0.24
CA THR A 139 -45.70 22.17 -0.99
C THR A 139 -47.17 22.37 -0.67
N THR A 140 -47.51 23.25 0.28
CA THR A 140 -48.91 23.60 0.50
C THR A 140 -49.43 24.42 -0.66
N LEU A 141 -50.68 24.12 -1.06
CA LEU A 141 -51.39 24.70 -2.20
C LEU A 141 -51.31 26.24 -2.28
N ASP A 142 -51.08 26.92 -1.16
CA ASP A 142 -51.00 28.38 -1.04
C ASP A 142 -49.87 28.99 -1.90
N GLU A 143 -48.78 28.29 -2.17
CA GLU A 143 -47.71 28.81 -3.05
C GLU A 143 -48.08 28.82 -4.54
N MET A 144 -49.07 28.02 -4.95
CA MET A 144 -49.62 28.06 -6.32
C MET A 144 -50.64 29.19 -6.49
N THR A 145 -51.05 29.86 -5.39
CA THR A 145 -52.00 30.97 -5.40
C THR A 145 -51.35 32.32 -5.13
N SER A 146 -50.15 32.37 -4.53
CA SER A 146 -49.42 33.62 -4.28
C SER A 146 -48.90 34.30 -5.56
N GLY A 147 -48.95 33.62 -6.71
CA GLY A 147 -48.78 34.22 -8.04
C GLY A 147 -50.05 34.87 -8.63
N LEU A 148 -51.18 34.82 -7.92
CA LEU A 148 -52.43 35.48 -8.32
C LEU A 148 -52.89 36.41 -7.19
N GLY A 149 -52.41 37.65 -7.24
CA GLY A 149 -53.07 38.79 -6.59
C GLY A 149 -52.44 39.22 -5.28
N ASP A 150 -51.43 40.09 -5.37
CA ASP A 150 -51.35 41.20 -4.43
C ASP A 150 -52.65 41.99 -4.55
N GLU A 151 -53.53 41.85 -3.56
CA GLU A 151 -54.84 42.51 -3.49
C GLU A 151 -54.72 44.04 -3.27
N ASN A 152 -53.50 44.60 -3.24
CA ASN A 152 -53.26 46.03 -3.09
C ASN A 152 -52.82 46.75 -4.37
N LEU A 153 -52.85 46.09 -5.54
CA LEU A 153 -52.65 46.79 -6.81
C LEU A 153 -53.98 47.37 -7.32
N ASP A 154 -54.30 48.56 -6.80
CA ASP A 154 -55.18 49.52 -7.46
C ASP A 154 -54.65 49.79 -8.88
N GLY A 155 -55.22 49.09 -9.86
CA GLY A 155 -55.10 49.43 -11.27
C GLY A 155 -54.12 48.58 -12.07
N PHE A 156 -54.59 47.41 -12.50
CA PHE A 156 -54.41 47.05 -13.90
C PHE A 156 -55.60 46.23 -14.41
N THR A 157 -56.47 46.91 -15.14
CA THR A 157 -57.49 46.27 -15.99
C THR A 157 -56.79 45.72 -17.23
N ILE A 158 -57.04 44.45 -17.55
CA ILE A 158 -57.04 43.97 -18.94
C ILE A 158 -58.47 43.98 -19.48
#